data_AF-A0A150XTY2-F1
#
_entry.id   AF-A0A150XTY2-F1
#
_cell.length_a   1.000
_cell.length_b   1.000
_cell.length_c   1.000
_cell.angle_alpha   90.00
_cell.angle_beta   90.00
_cell.angle_gamma   90.00
#
_symmetry.space_group_name_H-M   'P 1'
#
loop_
_entity.id
_entity.type
_entity.pdbx_description
1 polymer ?
#
loop_
_entity_poly.entity_id
_entity_poly.type
_entity_poly.pdbx_seq_one_letter_code
_entity_poly.pdbx_strand_id
1 'polypeptide(L)'
;MNLEDKIISAEDLLKSLSDYEKKGLDTSSLKIFIKNLKTFNKIQKARMSNYSQRLSLGEKLNIIKSFLEDKKAFPRISDVIEFANKELSLGFKDQKESRAITINRIIGRIERSPVLKDQLKESVIRIRNQEMHGHSAKPTKKDKEKAESYARWAEILINI
;
A
#
# COMPACT_ATOMS: atom_id res chain seq x y z
N MET A 1 -16.98 -12.75 -8.22
CA MET A 1 -16.86 -12.85 -9.70
C MET A 1 -15.55 -12.18 -10.09
N ASN A 2 -14.61 -12.91 -10.69
CA ASN A 2 -13.24 -12.45 -10.96
C ASN A 2 -13.22 -11.51 -12.18
N LEU A 3 -12.31 -10.53 -12.22
CA LEU A 3 -12.09 -9.63 -13.37
C LEU A 3 -11.73 -10.42 -14.63
N GLU A 4 -11.06 -11.56 -14.49
CA GLU A 4 -10.79 -12.48 -15.60
C GLU A 4 -12.07 -13.06 -16.21
N ASP A 5 -13.02 -13.51 -15.38
CA ASP A 5 -14.30 -14.04 -15.85
C ASP A 5 -15.07 -12.97 -16.66
N LYS A 6 -14.95 -11.70 -16.25
CA LYS A 6 -15.54 -10.55 -16.95
C LYS A 6 -14.85 -10.24 -18.27
N ILE A 7 -13.52 -10.36 -18.34
CA ILE A 7 -12.76 -10.23 -19.60
C ILE A 7 -13.20 -11.32 -20.58
N ILE A 8 -13.25 -12.57 -20.12
CA ILE A 8 -13.67 -13.72 -20.94
C ILE A 8 -15.09 -13.50 -21.47
N SER A 9 -16.02 -13.10 -20.61
CA SER A 9 -17.40 -12.80 -21.00
C SER A 9 -17.48 -11.71 -22.09
N ALA A 10 -16.65 -10.67 -21.98
CA ALA A 10 -16.60 -9.59 -22.97
C ALA A 10 -16.00 -10.05 -24.32
N GLU A 11 -15.02 -10.95 -24.28
CA GLU A 11 -14.46 -11.55 -25.49
C GLU A 11 -15.45 -12.47 -26.20
N ASP A 12 -16.22 -13.24 -25.44
CA ASP A 12 -17.26 -14.12 -26.01
C ASP A 12 -18.41 -13.31 -26.59
N LEU A 13 -18.78 -12.18 -25.97
CA LEU A 13 -19.69 -11.20 -26.57
C LEU A 13 -19.12 -10.63 -27.88
N LEU A 14 -17.83 -10.28 -27.92
CA LEU A 14 -17.22 -9.76 -29.14
C LEU A 14 -17.25 -10.82 -30.27
N LYS A 15 -17.05 -12.11 -29.95
CA LYS A 15 -17.16 -13.21 -30.92
C LYS A 15 -18.58 -13.37 -31.45
N SER A 16 -19.60 -13.29 -30.58
CA SER A 16 -21.01 -13.43 -30.99
C SER A 16 -21.48 -12.27 -31.88
N LEU A 17 -20.80 -11.12 -31.82
CA LEU A 17 -21.06 -9.97 -32.68
C LEU A 17 -20.40 -10.04 -34.07
N SER A 18 -19.57 -11.04 -34.35
CA SER A 18 -18.78 -11.12 -35.59
C SER A 18 -19.63 -11.11 -36.87
N ASP A 19 -20.78 -11.78 -36.88
CA ASP A 19 -21.68 -11.78 -38.04
C ASP A 19 -22.43 -10.46 -38.22
N TYR A 20 -22.63 -9.70 -37.14
CA TYR A 20 -23.17 -8.34 -37.19
C TYR A 20 -22.11 -7.33 -37.62
N GLU A 21 -20.85 -7.55 -37.24
CA GLU A 21 -19.71 -6.73 -37.70
C GLU A 21 -19.56 -6.82 -39.22
N LYS A 22 -19.70 -8.01 -39.81
CA LYS A 22 -19.76 -8.19 -41.28
C LYS A 22 -20.92 -7.44 -41.94
N LYS A 23 -21.98 -7.15 -41.19
CA LYS A 23 -23.17 -6.41 -41.63
C LYS A 23 -23.11 -4.91 -41.32
N GLY A 24 -21.98 -4.41 -40.79
CA GLY A 24 -21.74 -2.97 -40.55
C GLY A 24 -21.87 -2.52 -39.09
N LEU A 25 -22.02 -3.43 -38.12
CA LEU A 25 -21.94 -3.07 -36.70
C LEU A 25 -20.50 -2.71 -36.33
N ASP A 26 -20.27 -1.48 -35.85
CA ASP A 26 -18.95 -1.07 -35.36
C ASP A 26 -18.66 -1.64 -33.96
N THR A 27 -17.65 -2.52 -33.87
CA THR A 27 -17.18 -3.12 -32.61
C THR A 27 -15.84 -2.55 -32.14
N SER A 28 -15.31 -1.52 -32.80
CA SER A 28 -13.99 -0.92 -32.55
C SER A 28 -13.80 -0.49 -31.10
N SER A 29 -14.81 0.17 -30.52
CA SER A 29 -14.80 0.65 -29.13
C SER A 29 -14.74 -0.51 -28.12
N LEU A 30 -15.45 -1.61 -28.37
CA LEU A 30 -15.42 -2.79 -27.52
C LEU A 30 -14.05 -3.49 -27.58
N LYS A 31 -13.45 -3.58 -28.78
CA LYS A 31 -12.09 -4.11 -28.97
C LYS A 31 -11.05 -3.31 -28.19
N ILE A 32 -11.11 -1.97 -28.27
CA ILE A 32 -10.21 -1.07 -27.54
C ILE A 32 -10.43 -1.22 -26.03
N PHE A 33 -11.68 -1.28 -25.58
CA PHE A 33 -12.02 -1.46 -24.17
C PHE A 33 -11.45 -2.77 -23.61
N ILE A 34 -11.67 -3.91 -24.28
CA ILE A 34 -11.13 -5.22 -23.86
C ILE A 34 -9.59 -5.18 -23.81
N LYS A 35 -8.93 -4.58 -24.81
CA LYS A 35 -7.47 -4.44 -24.86
C LYS A 35 -6.94 -3.62 -23.68
N ASN A 36 -7.59 -2.50 -23.36
CA ASN A 36 -7.21 -1.64 -22.24
C ASN A 36 -7.44 -2.34 -20.90
N LEU A 37 -8.55 -3.06 -20.76
CA LEU A 37 -8.89 -3.79 -19.54
C LEU A 37 -7.94 -4.97 -19.28
N LYS A 38 -7.52 -5.69 -20.33
CA LYS A 38 -6.45 -6.71 -20.25
C LYS A 38 -5.11 -6.10 -19.86
N THR A 39 -4.75 -4.96 -20.45
CA THR A 39 -3.52 -4.23 -20.11
C THR A 39 -3.53 -3.79 -18.64
N PHE A 40 -4.65 -3.24 -18.18
CA PHE A 40 -4.85 -2.86 -16.79
C PHE A 40 -4.71 -4.07 -15.86
N ASN A 41 -5.39 -5.19 -16.15
CA ASN A 41 -5.30 -6.41 -15.34
C ASN A 41 -3.86 -6.95 -15.30
N LYS A 42 -3.13 -6.91 -16.42
CA LYS A 42 -1.71 -7.29 -16.49
C LYS A 42 -0.83 -6.38 -15.63
N ILE A 43 -1.02 -5.07 -15.68
CA ILE A 43 -0.28 -4.10 -14.86
C ILE A 43 -0.57 -4.30 -13.38
N GLN A 44 -1.84 -4.52 -13.01
CA GLN A 44 -2.22 -4.79 -11.62
C GLN A 44 -1.63 -6.09 -11.12
N LYS A 45 -1.73 -7.17 -11.90
CA LYS A 45 -1.09 -8.44 -11.57
C LYS A 45 0.42 -8.32 -11.45
N ALA A 46 1.09 -7.59 -12.35
CA ALA A 46 2.53 -7.36 -12.28
C ALA A 46 2.95 -6.53 -11.07
N ARG A 47 2.15 -5.52 -10.67
CA ARG A 47 2.34 -4.77 -9.42
C ARG A 47 2.19 -5.66 -8.19
N MET A 48 1.17 -6.52 -8.18
CA MET A 48 0.84 -7.36 -7.03
C MET A 48 1.70 -8.61 -6.90
N SER A 49 2.20 -9.19 -8.00
CA SER A 49 2.92 -10.47 -7.96
C SER A 49 4.43 -10.36 -7.82
N ASN A 50 5.06 -9.21 -8.14
CA ASN A 50 6.52 -9.14 -8.31
C ASN A 50 7.24 -7.99 -7.60
N TYR A 51 6.56 -7.05 -6.96
CA TYR A 51 7.24 -5.92 -6.30
C TYR A 51 7.92 -6.34 -4.99
N SER A 52 7.20 -7.01 -4.08
CA SER A 52 7.75 -7.44 -2.78
C SER A 52 8.86 -8.49 -2.90
N GLN A 53 8.76 -9.40 -3.88
CA GLN A 53 9.70 -10.51 -4.07
C GLN A 53 11.01 -10.09 -4.72
N ARG A 54 11.04 -8.98 -5.48
CA ARG A 54 12.25 -8.46 -6.13
C ARG A 54 13.05 -7.49 -5.26
N LEU A 55 12.43 -6.90 -4.25
CA LEU A 55 13.14 -6.01 -3.33
C LEU A 55 14.10 -6.80 -2.44
N SER A 56 15.37 -6.41 -2.45
CA SER A 56 16.36 -6.84 -1.48
C SER A 56 15.93 -6.46 -0.05
N LEU A 57 16.49 -7.13 0.95
CA LEU A 57 16.24 -6.79 2.36
C LEU A 57 16.52 -5.30 2.63
N GLY A 58 17.63 -4.78 2.10
CA GLY A 58 18.00 -3.37 2.26
C GLY A 58 16.98 -2.41 1.66
N GLU A 59 16.43 -2.71 0.48
CA GLU A 59 15.37 -1.89 -0.13
C GLU A 59 14.08 -1.92 0.69
N LYS A 60 13.72 -3.09 1.24
CA LYS A 60 12.56 -3.22 2.15
C LYS A 60 12.75 -2.39 3.41
N LEU A 61 13.94 -2.43 4.01
CA LEU A 61 14.28 -1.64 5.19
C LEU A 61 14.29 -0.14 4.88
N ASN A 62 14.74 0.28 3.69
CA ASN A 62 14.69 1.68 3.26
C ASN A 62 13.25 2.20 3.08
N ILE A 63 12.33 1.35 2.63
CA ILE A 63 10.91 1.71 2.55
C ILE A 63 10.33 1.91 3.97
N ILE A 64 10.64 1.00 4.90
CA ILE A 64 10.22 1.13 6.30
C ILE A 64 10.84 2.38 6.94
N LYS A 65 12.11 2.68 6.63
CA LYS A 65 12.79 3.89 7.08
C LYS A 65 12.08 5.15 6.59
N SER A 66 11.72 5.18 5.30
CA SER A 66 11.00 6.30 4.69
C SER A 66 9.63 6.52 5.34
N PHE A 67 8.95 5.45 5.73
CA PHE A 67 7.71 5.53 6.52
C PHE A 67 7.94 6.21 7.88
N LEU A 68 8.94 5.78 8.64
CA LEU A 68 9.26 6.37 9.95
C LEU A 68 9.75 7.83 9.85
N GLU A 69 10.27 8.24 8.69
CA GLU A 69 10.71 9.61 8.41
C GLU A 69 9.57 10.54 7.99
N ASP A 70 8.41 10.01 7.60
CA ASP A 70 7.29 10.82 7.14
C ASP A 70 6.73 11.72 8.26
N LYS A 71 6.95 13.02 8.12
CA LYS A 71 6.48 14.04 9.07
C LYS A 71 4.96 14.24 9.08
N LYS A 72 4.26 13.78 8.03
CA LYS A 72 2.78 13.81 8.02
C LYS A 72 2.21 12.71 8.91
N ALA A 73 2.85 11.53 8.92
CA ALA A 73 2.51 10.44 9.83
C ALA A 73 3.03 10.70 11.25
N PHE A 74 4.29 11.17 11.35
CA PHE A 74 5.03 11.37 12.59
C PHE A 74 5.67 12.77 12.66
N PRO A 75 4.91 13.81 13.02
CA PRO A 75 5.41 15.19 13.13
C PRO A 75 6.63 15.32 14.04
N ARG A 76 6.67 14.58 15.15
CA ARG A 76 7.75 14.58 16.14
C ARG A 76 8.44 13.23 16.21
N ILE A 77 9.66 13.21 16.73
CA ILE A 77 10.37 11.94 16.98
C ILE A 77 9.73 11.14 18.11
N SER A 78 9.10 11.82 19.09
CA SER A 78 8.30 11.19 20.13
C SER A 78 7.21 10.29 19.54
N ASP A 79 6.58 10.72 18.43
CA ASP A 79 5.49 9.98 17.81
C ASP A 79 6.00 8.67 17.16
N VAL A 80 7.24 8.68 16.65
CA VAL A 80 7.91 7.47 16.14
C VAL A 80 8.27 6.53 17.28
N ILE A 81 8.76 7.06 18.40
CA ILE A 81 9.11 6.28 19.59
C ILE A 81 7.86 5.66 20.20
N GLU A 82 6.77 6.43 20.32
CA GLU A 82 5.48 5.96 20.80
C GLU A 82 4.96 4.82 19.92
N PHE A 83 4.98 5.00 18.60
CA PHE A 83 4.64 3.93 17.66
C PHE A 83 5.51 2.70 17.86
N ALA A 84 6.84 2.85 17.86
CA ALA A 84 7.76 1.73 18.03
C ALA A 84 7.57 0.98 19.36
N ASN A 85 7.21 1.67 20.44
CA ASN A 85 6.98 1.04 21.73
C ASN A 85 5.60 0.38 21.81
N LYS A 86 4.55 1.06 21.36
CA LYS A 86 3.18 0.58 21.42
C LYS A 86 2.91 -0.56 20.45
N GLU A 87 3.48 -0.47 19.25
CA GLU A 87 3.18 -1.36 18.14
C GLU A 87 4.20 -2.49 17.98
N LEU A 88 5.47 -2.22 18.30
CA LEU A 88 6.57 -3.16 18.09
C LEU A 88 7.23 -3.61 19.40
N SER A 89 6.74 -3.15 20.55
CA SER A 89 7.26 -3.49 21.89
C SER A 89 8.78 -3.27 22.04
N LEU A 90 9.34 -2.23 21.40
CA LEU A 90 10.80 -2.04 21.33
C LEU A 90 11.43 -1.38 22.56
N GLY A 91 10.64 -0.80 23.47
CA GLY A 91 11.11 -0.28 24.75
C GLY A 91 12.12 0.87 24.67
N PHE A 92 12.07 1.69 23.62
CA PHE A 92 12.88 2.89 23.50
C PHE A 92 12.51 3.89 24.61
N LYS A 93 13.49 4.30 25.42
CA LYS A 93 13.34 5.45 26.31
C LYS A 93 13.49 6.73 25.51
N ASP A 94 12.77 7.79 25.89
CA ASP A 94 13.00 9.12 25.34
C ASP A 94 14.43 9.55 25.68
N GLN A 95 15.30 9.49 24.68
CA GLN A 95 16.67 9.97 24.75
C GLN A 95 16.78 11.21 23.88
N LYS A 96 17.64 12.16 24.26
CA LYS A 96 17.96 13.36 23.45
C LYS A 96 18.79 13.00 22.21
N GLU A 97 18.31 12.05 21.42
CA GLU A 97 18.96 11.59 20.21
C GLU A 97 18.32 12.18 18.97
N SER A 98 19.08 12.22 17.87
CA SER A 98 18.55 12.72 16.61
C SER A 98 17.58 11.73 16.00
N ARG A 99 16.58 12.25 15.26
CA ARG A 99 15.58 11.46 14.55
C ARG A 99 16.22 10.36 13.69
N ALA A 100 17.29 10.69 12.97
CA ALA A 100 18.00 9.74 12.12
C ALA A 100 18.60 8.58 12.92
N ILE A 101 19.20 8.85 14.09
CA ILE A 101 19.80 7.82 14.95
C ILE A 101 18.69 6.90 15.49
N THR A 102 17.61 7.46 16.01
CA THR A 102 16.47 6.69 16.55
C THR A 102 15.84 5.79 15.47
N ILE A 103 15.57 6.33 14.29
CA ILE A 103 15.00 5.56 13.18
C ILE A 103 15.96 4.45 12.75
N ASN A 104 17.25 4.72 12.59
CA ASN A 104 18.24 3.69 12.24
C ASN A 104 18.29 2.57 13.30
N ARG A 105 18.15 2.89 14.59
CA ARG A 105 18.07 1.88 15.66
C ARG A 105 16.82 1.01 15.54
N ILE A 106 15.66 1.60 15.23
CA ILE A 106 14.42 0.86 14.98
C ILE A 106 14.60 -0.07 13.79
N ILE A 107 15.15 0.43 12.67
CA ILE A 107 15.44 -0.36 11.48
C ILE A 107 16.38 -1.52 11.80
N GLY A 108 17.46 -1.29 12.55
CA GLY A 108 18.38 -2.35 12.95
C GLY A 108 17.75 -3.40 13.86
N ARG A 109 16.69 -3.06 14.62
CA ARG A 109 15.90 -4.05 15.37
C ARG A 109 15.01 -4.88 14.43
N ILE A 110 14.34 -4.23 13.49
CA ILE A 110 13.48 -4.87 12.49
C ILE A 110 14.29 -5.82 11.59
N GLU A 111 15.49 -5.40 11.18
CA GLU A 111 16.41 -6.24 10.40
C GLU A 111 16.78 -7.53 11.13
N ARG A 112 16.99 -7.48 12.44
CA ARG A 112 17.37 -8.64 13.27
C ARG A 112 16.21 -9.53 13.67
N SER A 113 14.96 -9.06 13.53
CA SER A 113 13.77 -9.82 13.90
C SER A 113 12.69 -9.68 12.83
N PRO A 114 12.58 -10.68 11.94
CA PRO A 114 11.56 -10.69 10.89
C PRO A 114 10.13 -10.52 11.41
N VAL A 115 9.85 -10.98 12.63
CA VAL A 115 8.53 -10.84 13.28
C VAL A 115 8.12 -9.37 13.43
N LEU A 116 9.08 -8.48 13.71
CA LEU A 116 8.79 -7.05 13.85
C LEU A 116 8.37 -6.41 12.53
N LYS A 117 8.83 -6.96 11.40
CA LYS A 117 8.42 -6.46 10.08
C LYS A 117 6.94 -6.73 9.83
N ASP A 118 6.48 -7.93 10.17
CA ASP A 118 5.07 -8.30 9.97
C ASP A 118 4.16 -7.57 10.96
N GLN A 119 4.59 -7.43 12.22
CA GLN A 119 3.91 -6.58 13.20
C GLN A 119 3.77 -5.14 12.73
N LEU A 120 4.82 -4.56 12.14
CA LEU A 120 4.76 -3.20 11.58
C LEU A 120 3.69 -3.07 10.51
N LYS A 121 3.59 -4.04 9.59
CA LYS A 121 2.55 -4.03 8.54
C LYS A 121 1.16 -4.10 9.13
N GLU A 122 0.93 -5.05 10.03
CA GLU A 122 -0.36 -5.23 10.70
C GLU A 122 -0.78 -3.97 11.46
N SER A 123 0.15 -3.36 12.19
CA SER A 123 -0.08 -2.12 12.92
C SER A 123 -0.43 -0.95 11.99
N VAL A 124 0.28 -0.78 10.86
CA VAL A 124 -0.03 0.29 9.91
C VAL A 124 -1.41 0.10 9.27
N ILE A 125 -1.78 -1.13 8.92
CA ILE A 125 -3.12 -1.44 8.39
C ILE A 125 -4.20 -1.16 9.44
N ARG A 126 -3.96 -1.56 10.69
CA ARG A 126 -4.89 -1.32 11.80
C ARG A 126 -5.08 0.17 12.04
N ILE A 127 -4.00 0.96 12.09
CA ILE A 127 -4.07 2.41 12.28
C ILE A 127 -4.79 3.07 11.11
N ARG A 128 -4.52 2.67 9.86
CA ARG A 128 -5.28 3.16 8.70
C ARG A 128 -6.79 2.95 8.92
N ASN A 129 -7.21 1.75 9.30
CA ASN A 129 -8.62 1.46 9.49
C ASN A 129 -9.22 2.29 10.63
N GLN A 130 -8.48 2.53 11.71
CA GLN A 130 -8.88 3.40 12.82
C GLN A 130 -9.00 4.87 12.41
N GLU A 131 -8.06 5.39 11.62
CA GLU A 131 -8.05 6.80 11.19
C GLU A 131 -9.09 7.07 10.09
N MET A 132 -9.38 6.09 9.21
CA MET A 132 -10.36 6.22 8.12
C MET A 132 -11.80 6.00 8.57
N HIS A 133 -12.02 5.15 9.59
CA HIS A 133 -13.35 4.82 10.11
C HIS A 133 -13.60 5.35 11.53
N GLY A 134 -12.63 6.07 12.10
CA GLY A 134 -12.72 6.72 13.40
C GLY A 134 -13.63 7.94 13.34
N HIS A 135 -14.78 7.84 13.98
CA HIS A 135 -15.82 8.87 13.99
C HIS A 135 -15.43 10.02 14.94
N SER A 136 -14.58 10.94 14.49
CA SER A 136 -14.51 12.26 15.12
C SER A 136 -15.51 13.20 14.44
N ALA A 137 -16.29 13.94 15.22
CA ALA A 137 -17.41 14.76 14.72
C ALA A 137 -16.99 15.91 13.78
N LYS A 138 -15.68 16.19 13.64
CA LYS A 138 -15.06 17.08 12.64
C LYS A 138 -13.52 16.88 12.66
N PRO A 139 -12.93 16.06 11.77
CA PRO A 139 -11.48 15.89 11.71
C PRO A 139 -10.79 17.17 11.23
N THR A 140 -9.70 17.56 11.91
CA THR A 140 -8.91 18.73 11.51
C THR A 140 -8.14 18.44 10.22
N LYS A 141 -7.60 19.49 9.57
CA LYS A 141 -6.74 19.32 8.39
C LYS A 141 -5.55 18.39 8.66
N LYS A 142 -4.95 18.49 9.85
CA LYS A 142 -3.83 17.63 10.25
C LYS A 142 -4.24 16.17 10.41
N ASP A 143 -5.43 15.92 10.96
CA ASP A 143 -5.94 14.55 11.12
C ASP A 143 -6.18 13.90 9.75
N LYS A 144 -6.72 14.66 8.80
CA LYS A 144 -6.90 14.20 7.41
C LYS A 144 -5.57 13.90 6.73
N GLU A 145 -4.59 14.81 6.83
CA GLU A 145 -3.26 14.62 6.25
C GLU A 145 -2.53 13.40 6.84
N LYS A 146 -2.69 13.18 8.15
CA LYS A 146 -2.16 12.01 8.85
C LYS A 146 -2.83 10.73 8.36
N ALA A 147 -4.16 10.69 8.32
CA ALA A 147 -4.94 9.55 7.82
C ALA A 147 -4.56 9.19 6.37
N GLU A 148 -4.43 10.19 5.49
CA GLU A 148 -4.00 10.01 4.11
C GLU A 148 -2.57 9.45 4.02
N SER A 149 -1.65 9.90 4.89
CA SER A 149 -0.31 9.32 4.93
C SER A 149 -0.31 7.87 5.39
N TYR A 150 -1.04 7.53 6.45
CA TYR A 150 -1.18 6.13 6.88
C TYR A 150 -1.84 5.25 5.82
N ALA A 151 -2.84 5.77 5.09
CA ALA A 151 -3.45 5.05 3.97
C ALA A 151 -2.44 4.78 2.85
N ARG A 152 -1.67 5.79 2.44
CA ARG A 152 -0.60 5.63 1.44
C ARG A 152 0.46 4.62 1.89
N TRP A 153 0.91 4.70 3.15
CA TRP A 153 1.92 3.80 3.66
C TRP A 153 1.42 2.38 3.87
N ALA A 154 0.16 2.18 4.24
CA ALA A 154 -0.44 0.84 4.31
C ALA A 154 -0.41 0.14 2.94
N GLU A 155 -0.74 0.87 1.86
CA GLU A 155 -0.70 0.36 0.49
C GLU A 155 0.73 0.02 0.03
N ILE A 156 1.73 0.77 0.49
CA ILE A 156 3.14 0.50 0.17
C ILE A 156 3.65 -0.70 0.98
N LEU A 157 3.39 -0.72 2.29
CA LEU A 157 3.97 -1.68 3.24
C LEU A 157 3.36 -3.09 3.12
N ILE A 158 2.10 -3.21 2.68
CA ILE A 158 1.49 -4.52 2.40
C ILE A 158 2.21 -5.27 1.26
N ASN A 159 2.94 -4.52 0.42
CA ASN A 159 3.61 -5.01 -0.78
C ASN A 159 5.14 -5.16 -0.62
N ILE A 160 5.69 -5.25 0.60
CA ILE A 160 7.14 -5.45 0.85
C ILE A 160 7.45 -6.64 1.75
#